data_AF-A0A0N4VSK8-F1
#
_entry.id   AF-A0A0N4VSK8-F1
#
_cell.length_a   1.000
_cell.length_b   1.000
_cell.length_c   1.000
_cell.angle_alpha   90.00
_cell.angle_beta   90.00
_cell.angle_gamma   90.00
#
_symmetry.space_group_name_H-M   'P 1'
#
loop_
_entity.id
_entity.type
_entity.pdbx_description
1 polymer ?
#
loop_
_entity_poly.entity_id
_entity_poly.type
_entity_poly.pdbx_seq_one_letter_code
_entity_poly.pdbx_strand_id
1 'polypeptide(L)'
;MARFAAIYQFIAVAKGFYGCFYLKDSLFVYGEIVRNAPGDVPLSDQSASLLMNDEAGTVIKLDLSRLPEVTIYPGQVKTLELSCIFSCTLAAGTFEEDSQNFRMWCASGPFTTTDNCSYEPLCDLLDMVAKEQPHVLILMGPLVESKNAFMQRPEFPETYESVMNQLMRNIAKSLEGCRTEVIVQPAPFRDACCQPVFPTPPFLFSSERLHCVSDPCIARLNGIEVAFTSSEVVMHLSKTEWHSSPEQENRDRITRLNSHILEQRSLYPLLPPAIPSSIEELMKICNLRAAPHVIINSSVLAASIKVGNGSEFSTSLAQNASDLSDCSMFEIVKL
;
A
#
# COMPACT_ATOMS: atom_id res chain seq x y z
N MET A 1 -4.49 2.09 -21.87
CA MET A 1 -5.93 1.77 -21.81
C MET A 1 -6.39 1.19 -20.46
N ALA A 2 -5.68 0.26 -19.82
CA ALA A 2 -6.13 -0.36 -18.56
C ALA A 2 -6.32 0.60 -17.36
N ARG A 3 -5.42 1.57 -17.15
CA ARG A 3 -5.55 2.60 -16.08
C ARG A 3 -6.79 3.49 -16.21
N PHE A 4 -7.29 3.66 -17.42
CA PHE A 4 -8.46 4.47 -17.68
C PHE A 4 -9.76 3.67 -17.53
N ALA A 5 -9.72 2.34 -17.36
CA ALA A 5 -10.91 1.48 -17.31
C ALA A 5 -11.95 1.92 -16.25
N ALA A 6 -11.47 2.44 -15.11
CA ALA A 6 -12.28 3.01 -14.04
C ALA A 6 -13.06 4.27 -14.45
N ILE A 7 -12.40 5.17 -15.16
CA ILE A 7 -13.01 6.36 -15.74
C ILE A 7 -13.88 5.96 -16.94
N TYR A 8 -13.48 4.93 -17.70
CA TYR A 8 -14.23 4.38 -18.83
C TYR A 8 -15.60 3.86 -18.43
N GLN A 9 -15.79 3.34 -17.21
CA GLN A 9 -17.11 2.95 -16.72
C GLN A 9 -18.04 4.17 -16.50
N PHE A 10 -17.46 5.34 -16.21
CA PHE A 10 -18.16 6.63 -16.15
C PHE A 10 -18.32 7.26 -17.55
N ILE A 11 -17.30 7.14 -18.42
CA ILE A 11 -17.28 7.61 -19.83
C ILE A 11 -18.19 6.74 -20.72
N ALA A 12 -18.51 5.50 -20.34
CA ALA A 12 -19.41 4.63 -21.13
C ALA A 12 -20.81 5.23 -21.32
N VAL A 13 -21.18 6.24 -20.52
CA VAL A 13 -22.43 7.01 -20.64
C VAL A 13 -22.25 8.30 -21.46
N ALA A 14 -21.01 8.72 -21.75
CA ALA A 14 -20.67 9.96 -22.44
C ALA A 14 -20.17 9.72 -23.87
N LYS A 15 -20.52 10.62 -24.80
CA LYS A 15 -19.89 10.67 -26.13
C LYS A 15 -18.52 11.33 -25.98
N GLY A 16 -17.43 10.57 -26.11
CA GLY A 16 -16.06 11.07 -25.89
C GLY A 16 -15.10 10.77 -27.04
N PHE A 17 -14.11 11.64 -27.20
CA PHE A 17 -12.92 11.46 -28.03
C PHE A 17 -11.70 11.27 -27.11
N TYR A 18 -10.58 10.74 -27.62
CA TYR A 18 -9.35 10.52 -26.85
C TYR A 18 -8.96 11.76 -26.01
N GLY A 19 -9.01 11.65 -24.68
CA GLY A 19 -8.56 12.70 -23.74
C GLY A 19 -9.66 13.65 -23.23
N CYS A 20 -10.87 13.66 -23.79
CA CYS A 20 -11.96 14.50 -23.30
C CYS A 20 -13.37 13.96 -23.61
N PHE A 21 -14.37 14.34 -22.83
CA PHE A 21 -15.75 13.95 -23.06
C PHE A 21 -16.72 15.09 -22.70
N TYR A 22 -17.91 15.05 -23.31
CA TYR A 22 -18.98 15.99 -22.97
C TYR A 22 -20.02 15.32 -22.08
N LEU A 23 -20.43 16.01 -21.02
CA LEU A 23 -21.57 15.64 -20.18
C LEU A 23 -22.43 16.88 -19.94
N LYS A 24 -23.70 16.85 -20.39
CA LYS A 24 -24.66 17.96 -20.25
C LYS A 24 -24.07 19.34 -20.67
N ASP A 25 -23.47 19.38 -21.86
CA ASP A 25 -22.86 20.57 -22.48
C ASP A 25 -21.57 21.10 -21.82
N SER A 26 -21.06 20.43 -20.77
CA SER A 26 -19.75 20.71 -20.19
C SER A 26 -18.66 19.81 -20.80
N LEU A 27 -17.50 20.41 -21.10
CA LEU A 27 -16.30 19.70 -21.54
C LEU A 27 -15.49 19.24 -20.32
N PHE A 28 -15.24 17.93 -20.25
CA PHE A 28 -14.36 17.30 -19.29
C PHE A 28 -13.07 16.89 -19.97
N VAL A 29 -11.94 17.20 -19.34
CA VAL A 29 -10.61 16.75 -19.75
C VAL A 29 -10.11 15.77 -18.70
N TYR A 30 -9.50 14.67 -19.12
CA TYR A 30 -8.88 13.73 -18.19
C TYR A 30 -7.45 13.42 -18.61
N GLY A 31 -6.60 13.19 -17.61
CA GLY A 31 -5.18 12.96 -17.85
C GLY A 31 -4.44 12.63 -16.57
N GLU A 32 -3.13 12.55 -16.70
CA GLU A 32 -2.19 12.24 -15.62
C GLU A 32 -1.50 13.52 -15.14
N ILE A 33 -1.42 13.73 -13.83
CA ILE A 33 -0.67 14.84 -13.25
C ILE A 33 0.82 14.60 -13.47
N VAL A 34 1.49 15.54 -14.13
CA VAL A 34 2.93 15.53 -14.39
C VAL A 34 3.59 16.80 -13.91
N ARG A 35 4.91 16.73 -13.69
CA ARG A 35 5.74 17.90 -13.39
C ARG A 35 6.20 18.55 -14.69
N ASN A 36 5.90 19.83 -14.86
CA ASN A 36 6.32 20.63 -16.02
C ASN A 36 7.30 21.72 -15.58
N ALA A 37 8.47 21.28 -15.12
CA ALA A 37 9.58 22.14 -14.76
C ALA A 37 10.90 21.40 -15.06
N PRO A 38 11.94 22.11 -15.54
CA PRO A 38 13.26 21.52 -15.72
C PRO A 38 13.92 21.20 -14.37
N GLY A 39 14.55 20.03 -14.27
CA GLY A 39 15.24 19.57 -13.06
C GLY A 39 14.30 19.01 -11.98
N ASP A 40 14.80 18.90 -10.74
CA ASP A 40 14.10 18.30 -9.60
C ASP A 40 13.18 19.28 -8.85
N VAL A 41 12.49 20.17 -9.57
CA VAL A 41 11.54 21.10 -8.93
C VAL A 41 10.36 20.29 -8.36
N PRO A 42 10.01 20.45 -7.07
CA PRO A 42 8.85 19.79 -6.48
C PRO A 42 7.55 20.15 -7.19
N LEU A 43 6.55 19.26 -7.06
CA LEU A 43 5.21 19.55 -7.55
C LEU A 43 4.61 20.71 -6.74
N SER A 44 4.01 21.68 -7.42
CA SER A 44 3.32 22.83 -6.85
C SER A 44 2.27 23.38 -7.82
N ASP A 45 1.53 24.40 -7.41
CA ASP A 45 0.66 25.22 -8.26
C ASP A 45 1.34 25.80 -9.50
N GLN A 46 2.66 26.00 -9.46
CA GLN A 46 3.42 26.58 -10.56
C GLN A 46 3.99 25.54 -11.53
N SER A 47 4.25 24.33 -11.03
CA SER A 47 4.92 23.24 -11.78
C SER A 47 3.98 22.11 -12.21
N ALA A 48 2.72 22.12 -11.76
CA ALA A 48 1.74 21.11 -12.14
C ALA A 48 1.21 21.28 -13.57
N SER A 49 1.20 20.18 -14.31
CA SER A 49 0.53 20.06 -15.61
C SER A 49 -0.26 18.77 -15.68
N LEU A 50 -1.19 18.71 -16.64
CA LEU A 50 -1.94 17.54 -17.02
C LEU A 50 -1.42 17.00 -18.35
N LEU A 51 -0.94 15.77 -18.35
CA LEU A 51 -0.65 15.00 -19.56
C LEU A 51 -1.94 14.32 -20.02
N MET A 52 -2.48 14.77 -21.15
CA MET A 52 -3.68 14.20 -21.74
C MET A 52 -3.39 12.83 -22.33
N ASN A 53 -4.40 11.95 -22.29
CA ASN A 53 -4.35 10.67 -22.97
C ASN A 53 -4.86 10.79 -24.41
N ASP A 54 -4.21 11.64 -25.20
CA ASP A 54 -4.40 11.78 -26.64
C ASP A 54 -3.18 11.25 -27.41
N GLU A 55 -3.31 11.08 -28.73
CA GLU A 55 -2.21 10.57 -29.56
C GLU A 55 -1.00 11.53 -29.60
N ALA A 56 -1.23 12.81 -29.34
CA ALA A 56 -0.21 13.85 -29.35
C ALA A 56 0.59 13.95 -28.03
N GLY A 57 0.10 13.35 -26.94
CA GLY A 57 0.68 13.52 -25.60
C GLY A 57 0.60 14.97 -25.13
N THR A 58 -0.54 15.64 -25.36
CA THR A 58 -0.71 17.07 -25.08
C THR A 58 -0.51 17.34 -23.58
N VAL A 59 0.31 18.34 -23.25
CA VAL A 59 0.56 18.77 -21.87
C VAL A 59 -0.09 20.14 -21.64
N ILE A 60 -1.02 20.20 -20.68
CA ILE A 60 -1.73 21.43 -20.32
C ILE A 60 -1.22 21.89 -18.95
N LYS A 61 -0.70 23.12 -18.86
CA LYS A 61 -0.37 23.74 -17.57
C LYS A 61 -1.65 23.99 -16.77
N LEU A 62 -1.65 23.57 -15.51
CA LEU A 62 -2.80 23.75 -14.63
C LEU A 62 -2.70 25.10 -13.90
N ASP A 63 -3.83 25.80 -13.82
CA ASP A 63 -4.01 26.94 -12.91
C ASP A 63 -4.83 26.48 -11.70
N LEU A 64 -4.15 26.23 -10.58
CA LEU A 64 -4.76 25.72 -9.35
C LEU A 64 -5.17 26.84 -8.38
N SER A 65 -4.91 28.11 -8.73
CA SER A 65 -5.10 29.27 -7.84
C SER A 65 -6.57 29.53 -7.45
N ARG A 66 -7.50 28.99 -8.23
CA ARG A 66 -8.95 29.17 -8.03
C ARG A 66 -9.61 28.03 -7.26
N LEU A 67 -8.86 26.98 -6.93
CA LEU A 67 -9.38 25.84 -6.19
C LEU A 67 -9.32 26.14 -4.69
N PRO A 68 -10.43 25.99 -3.95
CA PRO A 68 -10.42 26.20 -2.50
C PRO A 68 -9.61 25.12 -1.78
N GLU A 69 -9.56 23.91 -2.32
CA GLU A 69 -8.75 22.81 -1.81
C GLU A 69 -8.31 21.93 -2.97
N VAL A 70 -7.06 21.50 -2.94
CA VAL A 70 -6.49 20.65 -3.98
C VAL A 70 -5.39 19.79 -3.38
N THR A 71 -5.43 18.50 -3.70
CA THR A 71 -4.34 17.55 -3.46
C THR A 71 -4.00 16.86 -4.77
N ILE A 72 -2.72 16.93 -5.13
CA ILE A 72 -2.17 16.29 -6.32
C ILE A 72 -0.82 15.67 -6.04
N TYR A 73 -0.48 14.63 -6.80
CA TYR A 73 0.84 14.03 -6.82
C TYR A 73 1.14 13.49 -8.23
N PRO A 74 2.42 13.25 -8.58
CA PRO A 74 2.78 12.76 -9.91
C PRO A 74 2.17 11.39 -10.23
N GLY A 75 1.62 11.22 -11.42
CA GLY A 75 0.98 9.96 -11.82
C GLY A 75 -0.49 9.84 -11.46
N GLN A 76 -1.03 10.81 -10.72
CA GLN A 76 -2.43 10.83 -10.35
C GLN A 76 -3.30 11.05 -11.59
N VAL A 77 -4.26 10.17 -11.83
CA VAL A 77 -5.27 10.35 -12.87
C VAL A 77 -6.40 11.22 -12.30
N LYS A 78 -6.64 12.37 -12.93
CA LYS A 78 -7.72 13.30 -12.56
C LYS A 78 -8.60 13.61 -13.76
N THR A 79 -9.86 13.94 -13.48
CA THR A 79 -10.79 14.51 -14.45
C THR A 79 -11.08 15.96 -14.05
N LEU A 80 -10.99 16.88 -15.00
CA LEU A 80 -11.19 18.31 -14.81
C LEU A 80 -12.36 18.81 -15.66
N GLU A 81 -13.19 19.67 -15.07
CA GLU A 81 -14.22 20.45 -15.76
C GLU A 81 -13.97 21.91 -15.46
N LEU A 82 -13.58 22.71 -16.45
CA LEU A 82 -13.28 24.14 -16.29
C LEU A 82 -12.33 24.44 -15.11
N SER A 83 -12.90 24.74 -13.92
CA SER A 83 -12.21 25.06 -12.66
C SER A 83 -12.47 24.07 -11.51
N CYS A 84 -12.94 22.86 -11.79
CA CYS A 84 -13.25 21.83 -10.79
C CYS A 84 -12.45 20.54 -11.07
N ILE A 85 -11.97 19.88 -10.01
CA ILE A 85 -11.29 18.59 -10.07
C ILE A 85 -12.17 17.52 -9.44
N PHE A 86 -12.37 16.41 -10.15
CA PHE A 86 -13.15 15.28 -9.66
C PHE A 86 -12.27 14.05 -9.40
N SER A 87 -12.52 13.39 -8.26
CA SER A 87 -12.01 12.06 -7.92
C SER A 87 -13.17 11.07 -7.90
N CYS A 88 -12.94 9.84 -8.37
CA CYS A 88 -13.92 8.75 -8.30
C CYS A 88 -13.40 7.69 -7.33
N THR A 89 -14.00 7.59 -6.14
CA THR A 89 -13.64 6.59 -5.15
C THR A 89 -14.32 5.25 -5.45
N LEU A 90 -13.61 4.14 -5.23
CA LEU A 90 -14.21 2.81 -5.28
C LEU A 90 -15.25 2.63 -4.17
N ALA A 91 -16.39 2.03 -4.52
CA ALA A 91 -17.30 1.49 -3.52
C ALA A 91 -16.69 0.22 -2.92
N ALA A 92 -16.86 0.06 -1.60
CA ALA A 92 -16.49 -1.16 -0.90
C ALA A 92 -17.34 -2.34 -1.38
N GLY A 93 -16.76 -3.54 -1.29
CA GLY A 93 -17.54 -4.77 -1.34
C GLY A 93 -18.55 -4.83 -0.18
N THR A 94 -19.66 -5.52 -0.40
CA THR A 94 -20.59 -5.86 0.68
C THR A 94 -19.99 -6.97 1.53
N PHE A 95 -20.04 -6.82 2.85
CA PHE A 95 -19.73 -7.94 3.75
C PHE A 95 -20.75 -9.06 3.56
N GLU A 96 -20.27 -10.30 3.39
CA GLU A 96 -21.12 -11.48 3.56
C GLU A 96 -21.42 -11.63 5.06
N GLU A 97 -22.71 -11.77 5.40
CA GLU A 97 -23.19 -12.05 6.76
C GLU A 97 -22.70 -13.44 7.18
N ASP A 98 -21.60 -13.49 7.91
CA ASP A 98 -21.15 -14.69 8.61
C ASP A 98 -21.02 -14.36 10.10
N SER A 99 -21.58 -15.21 10.95
CA SER A 99 -21.95 -14.88 12.33
C SER A 99 -20.84 -15.15 13.37
N GLN A 100 -19.58 -15.23 12.95
CA GLN A 100 -18.45 -15.51 13.83
C GLN A 100 -17.42 -14.38 13.83
N ASN A 101 -17.00 -13.97 15.03
CA ASN A 101 -15.92 -13.01 15.22
C ASN A 101 -14.64 -13.50 14.55
N PHE A 102 -14.03 -12.65 13.73
CA PHE A 102 -12.77 -12.93 13.06
C PHE A 102 -11.65 -12.07 13.65
N ARG A 103 -10.60 -12.71 14.14
CA ARG A 103 -9.42 -12.06 14.73
C ARG A 103 -8.21 -12.24 13.82
N MET A 104 -7.62 -11.13 13.41
CA MET A 104 -6.43 -11.09 12.56
C MET A 104 -5.39 -10.18 13.19
N TRP A 105 -4.17 -10.66 13.35
CA TRP A 105 -3.05 -9.86 13.82
C TRP A 105 -2.10 -9.58 12.67
N CYS A 106 -1.42 -8.44 12.71
CA CYS A 106 -0.35 -8.15 11.77
C CYS A 106 0.81 -7.43 12.44
N ALA A 107 2.00 -7.73 11.95
CA ALA A 107 3.23 -7.10 12.37
C ALA A 107 4.13 -6.89 11.15
N SER A 108 4.87 -5.78 11.16
CA SER A 108 5.85 -5.47 10.12
C SER A 108 7.24 -5.36 10.73
N GLY A 109 8.21 -6.00 10.08
CA GLY A 109 9.59 -5.96 10.53
C GLY A 109 10.21 -4.56 10.53
N PRO A 110 11.42 -4.41 11.09
CA PRO A 110 12.30 -5.50 11.55
C PRO A 110 11.80 -6.21 12.81
N PHE A 111 12.09 -7.51 12.90
CA PHE A 111 11.74 -8.36 14.04
C PHE A 111 12.92 -8.63 14.99
N THR A 112 14.02 -7.89 14.83
CA THR A 112 15.22 -7.95 15.67
C THR A 112 15.80 -6.54 15.74
N THR A 113 16.59 -6.24 16.77
CA THR A 113 17.27 -4.96 16.89
C THR A 113 18.44 -4.86 15.92
N THR A 114 18.93 -3.64 15.67
CA THR A 114 20.01 -3.39 14.69
C THR A 114 21.38 -3.91 15.12
N ASP A 115 21.56 -4.16 16.42
CA ASP A 115 22.82 -4.52 17.05
C ASP A 115 22.94 -6.01 17.39
N ASN A 116 21.88 -6.80 17.15
CA ASN A 116 21.89 -8.25 17.33
C ASN A 116 21.08 -8.99 16.25
N CYS A 117 20.97 -10.31 16.43
CA CYS A 117 20.22 -11.24 15.58
C CYS A 117 19.44 -12.25 16.47
N SER A 118 18.99 -11.82 17.67
CA SER A 118 18.34 -12.73 18.63
C SER A 118 16.85 -12.94 18.34
N TYR A 119 16.22 -12.02 17.60
CA TYR A 119 14.78 -12.06 17.29
C TYR A 119 13.88 -12.18 18.52
N GLU A 120 14.31 -11.67 19.67
CA GLU A 120 13.52 -11.60 20.90
C GLU A 120 12.09 -11.03 20.67
N PRO A 121 11.90 -9.92 19.92
CA PRO A 121 10.56 -9.41 19.67
C PRO A 121 9.66 -10.35 18.86
N LEU A 122 10.23 -11.12 17.92
CA LEU A 122 9.49 -12.15 17.20
C LEU A 122 9.06 -13.26 18.14
N CYS A 123 9.95 -13.71 19.02
CA CYS A 123 9.64 -14.73 20.02
C CYS A 123 8.50 -14.27 20.92
N ASP A 124 8.57 -13.05 21.45
CA ASP A 124 7.51 -12.49 22.31
C ASP A 124 6.16 -12.39 21.57
N LEU A 125 6.18 -11.97 20.30
CA LEU A 125 4.98 -11.95 19.45
C LEU A 125 4.40 -13.36 19.27
N LEU A 126 5.24 -14.36 18.97
CA LEU A 126 4.79 -15.73 18.74
C LEU A 126 4.25 -16.36 20.03
N ASP A 127 4.83 -16.07 21.19
CA ASP A 127 4.33 -16.52 22.49
C ASP A 127 2.92 -15.94 22.77
N MET A 128 2.70 -14.66 22.45
CA MET A 128 1.38 -14.05 22.53
C MET A 128 0.38 -14.68 21.55
N VAL A 129 0.80 -14.94 20.31
CA VAL A 129 -0.05 -15.59 19.29
C VAL A 129 -0.42 -17.01 19.72
N ALA A 130 0.51 -17.77 20.29
CA ALA A 130 0.25 -19.12 20.78
C ALA A 130 -0.76 -19.13 21.94
N LYS A 131 -0.69 -18.12 22.81
CA LYS A 131 -1.62 -17.95 23.93
C LYS A 131 -3.01 -17.48 23.48
N GLU A 132 -3.07 -16.46 22.63
CA GLU A 132 -4.31 -15.77 22.26
C GLU A 132 -5.01 -16.38 21.04
N GLN A 133 -4.28 -17.17 20.25
CA GLN A 133 -4.72 -17.88 19.04
C GLN A 133 -5.64 -17.04 18.13
N PRO A 134 -5.18 -15.89 17.59
CA PRO A 134 -5.90 -15.23 16.49
C PRO A 134 -6.08 -16.21 15.32
N HIS A 135 -7.08 -15.97 14.47
CA HIS A 135 -7.33 -16.86 13.34
C HIS A 135 -6.22 -16.76 12.29
N VAL A 136 -5.71 -15.53 12.07
CA VAL A 136 -4.63 -15.25 11.11
C VAL A 136 -3.58 -14.35 11.74
N LEU A 137 -2.31 -14.63 11.48
CA LEU A 137 -1.17 -13.74 11.71
C LEU A 137 -0.53 -13.37 10.36
N ILE A 138 -0.49 -12.07 10.03
CA ILE A 138 0.22 -11.56 8.85
C ILE A 138 1.57 -10.98 9.29
N LEU A 139 2.67 -11.62 8.87
CA LEU A 139 4.04 -11.15 9.09
C LEU A 139 4.55 -10.50 7.80
N MET A 140 4.66 -9.18 7.82
CA MET A 140 5.23 -8.39 6.73
C MET A 140 6.71 -8.14 7.03
N GLY A 141 7.56 -8.22 6.00
CA GLY A 141 8.98 -8.00 6.18
C GLY A 141 9.38 -6.60 6.65
N PRO A 142 10.69 -6.35 6.84
CA PRO A 142 11.77 -7.33 6.63
C PRO A 142 11.85 -8.39 7.73
N LEU A 143 11.91 -9.67 7.34
CA LEU A 143 12.25 -10.77 8.24
C LEU A 143 13.75 -10.83 8.45
N VAL A 144 14.54 -10.69 7.37
CA VAL A 144 16.01 -10.56 7.45
C VAL A 144 16.41 -9.23 6.83
N GLU A 145 16.65 -8.24 7.68
CA GLU A 145 16.99 -6.88 7.24
C GLU A 145 18.38 -6.84 6.60
N SER A 146 18.42 -6.49 5.31
CA SER A 146 19.62 -6.31 4.48
C SER A 146 20.64 -5.32 5.05
N LYS A 147 20.17 -4.35 5.85
CA LYS A 147 20.99 -3.33 6.51
C LYS A 147 21.27 -3.59 7.99
N ASN A 148 21.00 -4.80 8.50
CA ASN A 148 21.29 -5.13 9.90
C ASN A 148 22.81 -5.09 10.15
N ALA A 149 23.25 -4.18 11.02
CA ALA A 149 24.66 -3.92 11.25
C ALA A 149 25.40 -5.08 11.94
N PHE A 150 24.68 -5.96 12.66
CA PHE A 150 25.25 -7.15 13.27
C PHE A 150 25.52 -8.25 12.23
N MET A 151 24.56 -8.51 11.33
CA MET A 151 24.69 -9.54 10.29
C MET A 151 25.69 -9.16 9.18
N GLN A 152 25.97 -7.87 9.00
CA GLN A 152 26.97 -7.37 8.04
C GLN A 152 28.43 -7.49 8.54
N ARG A 153 28.65 -7.92 9.78
CA ARG A 153 30.00 -8.05 10.34
C ARG A 153 30.74 -9.23 9.68
N PRO A 154 32.05 -9.11 9.39
CA PRO A 154 32.85 -10.20 8.82
C PRO A 154 32.82 -11.49 9.65
N GLU A 155 32.61 -11.37 10.96
CA GLU A 155 32.59 -12.48 11.90
C GLU A 155 31.21 -13.16 12.00
N PHE A 156 30.16 -12.64 11.33
CA PHE A 156 28.85 -13.26 11.32
C PHE A 156 28.92 -14.59 10.54
N PRO A 157 28.69 -15.75 11.19
CA PRO A 157 29.04 -17.04 10.61
C PRO A 157 28.00 -17.62 9.66
N GLU A 158 26.80 -17.03 9.61
CA GLU A 158 25.64 -17.53 8.88
C GLU A 158 25.37 -16.73 7.60
N THR A 159 24.72 -17.35 6.62
CA THR A 159 24.19 -16.64 5.45
C THR A 159 22.79 -16.10 5.74
N TYR A 160 22.38 -15.03 5.05
CA TYR A 160 21.00 -14.50 5.17
C TYR A 160 19.94 -15.58 4.85
N GLU A 161 20.22 -16.45 3.89
CA GLU A 161 19.33 -17.57 3.54
C GLU A 161 19.23 -18.61 4.67
N SER A 162 20.34 -18.93 5.34
CA SER A 162 20.36 -19.81 6.52
C SER A 162 19.50 -19.23 7.64
N VAL A 163 19.69 -17.93 7.94
CA VAL A 163 18.90 -17.20 8.94
C VAL A 163 17.42 -17.20 8.58
N MET A 164 17.05 -16.86 7.35
CA MET A 164 15.66 -16.86 6.89
C MET A 164 15.02 -18.26 7.02
N ASN A 165 15.70 -19.31 6.56
CA ASN A 165 15.19 -20.68 6.65
C ASN A 165 15.05 -21.15 8.10
N GLN A 166 15.94 -20.73 8.99
CA GLN A 166 15.82 -21.01 10.42
C GLN A 166 14.65 -20.25 11.04
N LEU A 167 14.45 -18.97 10.71
CA LEU A 167 13.31 -18.18 11.19
C LEU A 167 11.98 -18.79 10.77
N MET A 168 11.82 -19.13 9.49
CA MET A 168 10.58 -19.70 8.97
C MET A 168 10.24 -21.04 9.64
N ARG A 169 11.26 -21.88 9.90
CA ARG A 169 11.10 -23.13 10.66
C ARG A 169 10.75 -22.87 12.13
N ASN A 170 11.37 -21.87 12.77
CA ASN A 170 11.09 -21.51 14.15
C ASN A 170 9.67 -20.96 14.29
N ILE A 171 9.21 -20.08 13.39
CA ILE A 171 7.83 -19.57 13.37
C ILE A 171 6.83 -20.74 13.28
N ALA A 172 7.04 -21.65 12.32
CA ALA A 172 6.17 -22.82 12.15
C ALA A 172 6.15 -23.72 13.39
N LYS A 173 7.32 -23.92 14.02
CA LYS A 173 7.45 -24.74 15.23
C LYS A 173 6.82 -24.09 16.46
N SER A 174 7.01 -22.78 16.66
CA SER A 174 6.45 -22.06 17.81
C SER A 174 4.92 -22.07 17.83
N LEU A 175 4.30 -22.20 16.65
CA LEU A 175 2.85 -22.26 16.50
C LEU A 175 2.33 -23.67 16.20
N GLU A 176 3.16 -24.70 16.40
CA GLU A 176 2.75 -26.09 16.25
C GLU A 176 1.61 -26.42 17.23
N GLY A 177 0.50 -26.95 16.72
CA GLY A 177 -0.71 -27.24 17.51
C GLY A 177 -1.64 -26.05 17.75
N CYS A 178 -1.25 -24.82 17.39
CA CYS A 178 -2.14 -23.65 17.40
C CYS A 178 -3.15 -23.71 16.24
N ARG A 179 -4.26 -22.97 16.32
CA ARG A 179 -5.23 -22.83 15.22
C ARG A 179 -4.90 -21.71 14.23
N THR A 180 -3.94 -20.86 14.56
CA THR A 180 -3.54 -19.70 13.77
C THR A 180 -2.93 -20.09 12.43
N GLU A 181 -3.44 -19.52 11.34
CA GLU A 181 -2.78 -19.56 10.03
C GLU A 181 -1.81 -18.38 9.90
N VAL A 182 -0.63 -18.60 9.33
CA VAL A 182 0.42 -17.58 9.20
C VAL A 182 0.60 -17.21 7.74
N ILE A 183 0.53 -15.91 7.44
CA ILE A 183 0.83 -15.36 6.11
C ILE A 183 2.13 -14.58 6.21
N VAL A 184 3.08 -14.85 5.32
CA VAL A 184 4.38 -14.16 5.29
C VAL A 184 4.53 -13.42 3.96
N GLN A 185 4.78 -12.10 4.04
CA GLN A 185 4.99 -11.23 2.89
C GLN A 185 6.40 -10.63 2.90
N PRO A 186 7.15 -10.65 1.78
CA PRO A 186 8.44 -9.95 1.70
C PRO A 186 8.29 -8.44 1.83
N ALA A 187 9.33 -7.76 2.30
CA ALA A 187 9.52 -6.32 2.15
C ALA A 187 10.62 -6.05 1.12
N PRO A 188 10.26 -5.65 -0.12
CA PRO A 188 11.25 -5.39 -1.15
C PRO A 188 12.23 -4.31 -0.71
N PHE A 189 13.47 -4.43 -1.19
CA PHE A 189 14.59 -3.53 -0.85
C PHE A 189 15.06 -3.55 0.61
N ARG A 190 14.37 -4.27 1.49
CA ARG A 190 14.73 -4.43 2.90
C ARG A 190 15.03 -5.88 3.27
N ASP A 191 14.28 -6.85 2.74
CA ASP A 191 14.57 -8.27 2.93
C ASP A 191 15.79 -8.70 2.11
N ALA A 192 16.82 -9.20 2.79
CA ALA A 192 18.06 -9.69 2.18
C ALA A 192 17.84 -10.91 1.27
N CYS A 193 16.78 -11.68 1.51
CA CYS A 193 16.50 -12.95 0.83
C CYS A 193 15.42 -12.84 -0.26
N CYS A 194 15.02 -11.62 -0.65
CA CYS A 194 14.09 -11.40 -1.75
C CYS A 194 14.76 -10.61 -2.89
N GLN A 195 14.17 -10.67 -4.08
CA GLN A 195 14.62 -9.80 -5.18
C GLN A 195 14.24 -8.35 -4.87
N PRO A 196 15.16 -7.37 -5.01
CA PRO A 196 14.87 -5.97 -4.75
C PRO A 196 14.13 -5.36 -5.95
N VAL A 197 12.93 -5.85 -6.22
CA VAL A 197 12.03 -5.37 -7.28
C VAL A 197 10.62 -5.36 -6.72
N PHE A 198 9.80 -4.39 -7.13
CA PHE A 198 8.38 -4.35 -6.80
C PHE A 198 7.54 -4.34 -8.09
N PRO A 199 6.46 -5.14 -8.21
CA PRO A 199 5.98 -6.18 -7.28
C PRO A 199 6.98 -7.33 -7.07
N THR A 200 6.92 -7.96 -5.89
CA THR A 200 7.91 -8.95 -5.43
C THR A 200 7.28 -10.33 -5.32
N PRO A 201 7.90 -11.40 -5.85
CA PRO A 201 7.39 -12.75 -5.71
C PRO A 201 7.44 -13.25 -4.25
N PRO A 202 6.62 -14.26 -3.89
CA PRO A 202 6.67 -14.87 -2.57
C PRO A 202 8.03 -15.50 -2.24
N PHE A 203 8.34 -15.63 -0.94
CA PHE A 203 9.45 -16.48 -0.50
C PHE A 203 9.21 -17.95 -0.87
N LEU A 204 10.28 -18.64 -1.25
CA LEU A 204 10.25 -20.08 -1.55
C LEU A 204 10.38 -20.89 -0.26
N PHE A 205 9.28 -21.03 0.47
CA PHE A 205 9.20 -21.84 1.68
C PHE A 205 7.87 -22.59 1.70
N SER A 206 7.87 -23.83 2.21
CA SER A 206 6.68 -24.68 2.27
C SER A 206 6.48 -25.22 3.67
N SER A 207 5.28 -25.02 4.20
CA SER A 207 4.79 -25.57 5.46
C SER A 207 3.26 -25.61 5.40
N GLU A 208 2.61 -26.47 6.19
CA GLU A 208 1.16 -26.65 6.13
C GLU A 208 0.37 -25.39 6.55
N ARG A 209 0.94 -24.57 7.44
CA ARG A 209 0.26 -23.42 8.07
C ARG A 209 0.92 -22.07 7.82
N LEU A 210 2.04 -22.08 7.09
CA LEU A 210 2.78 -20.87 6.77
C LEU A 210 2.73 -20.66 5.26
N HIS A 211 1.98 -19.64 4.87
CA HIS A 211 1.67 -19.29 3.49
C HIS A 211 2.50 -18.08 3.07
N CYS A 212 3.49 -18.29 2.20
CA CYS A 212 4.24 -17.20 1.60
C CYS A 212 3.44 -16.55 0.47
N VAL A 213 3.33 -15.22 0.48
CA VAL A 213 2.61 -14.44 -0.54
C VAL A 213 3.50 -13.36 -1.15
N SER A 214 3.08 -12.79 -2.29
CA SER A 214 3.78 -11.69 -2.97
C SER A 214 3.60 -10.35 -2.25
N ASP A 215 4.45 -9.37 -2.55
CA ASP A 215 4.18 -7.95 -2.26
C ASP A 215 3.84 -7.19 -3.56
N PRO A 216 2.66 -6.57 -3.68
CA PRO A 216 1.56 -6.58 -2.73
C PRO A 216 0.76 -7.89 -2.77
N CYS A 217 -0.14 -8.06 -1.82
CA CYS A 217 -1.11 -9.15 -1.79
C CYS A 217 -2.53 -8.62 -1.54
N ILE A 218 -3.51 -9.27 -2.18
CA ILE A 218 -4.94 -9.13 -1.86
C ILE A 218 -5.46 -10.52 -1.51
N ALA A 219 -5.83 -10.72 -0.26
CA ALA A 219 -6.31 -12.00 0.25
C ALA A 219 -7.75 -11.87 0.75
N ARG A 220 -8.56 -12.92 0.54
CA ARG A 220 -9.90 -13.00 1.12
C ARG A 220 -9.87 -13.93 2.33
N LEU A 221 -9.95 -13.35 3.52
CA LEU A 221 -9.84 -14.03 4.81
C LEU A 221 -11.20 -13.99 5.50
N ASN A 222 -11.86 -15.15 5.67
CA ASN A 222 -13.19 -15.24 6.27
C ASN A 222 -14.24 -14.28 5.64
N GLY A 223 -14.23 -14.19 4.30
CA GLY A 223 -15.10 -13.27 3.53
C GLY A 223 -14.63 -11.81 3.51
N ILE A 224 -13.53 -11.47 4.18
CA ILE A 224 -12.99 -10.12 4.27
C ILE A 224 -11.82 -10.00 3.29
N GLU A 225 -12.00 -9.17 2.26
CA GLU A 225 -10.93 -8.78 1.34
C GLU A 225 -9.95 -7.82 2.04
N VAL A 226 -8.73 -8.29 2.27
CA VAL A 226 -7.63 -7.56 2.90
C VAL A 226 -6.53 -7.37 1.86
N ALA A 227 -6.18 -6.13 1.58
CA ALA A 227 -5.02 -5.80 0.77
C ALA A 227 -3.87 -5.35 1.66
N PHE A 228 -2.66 -5.80 1.39
CA PHE A 228 -1.50 -5.42 2.19
C PHE A 228 -0.25 -5.28 1.32
N THR A 229 0.62 -4.35 1.71
CA THR A 229 1.85 -4.05 0.97
C THR A 229 2.97 -3.52 1.85
N SER A 230 4.19 -3.92 1.53
CA SER A 230 5.43 -3.48 2.18
C SER A 230 6.20 -2.43 1.37
N SER A 231 5.57 -1.84 0.36
CA SER A 231 6.22 -0.97 -0.64
C SER A 231 6.52 0.47 -0.19
N GLU A 232 6.22 0.85 1.06
CA GLU A 232 6.33 2.24 1.56
C GLU A 232 5.48 3.26 0.76
N VAL A 233 4.44 2.83 0.05
CA VAL A 233 3.65 3.70 -0.86
C VAL A 233 3.15 4.98 -0.18
N VAL A 234 2.70 4.89 1.08
CA VAL A 234 2.20 6.05 1.84
C VAL A 234 3.32 7.07 2.09
N MET A 235 4.53 6.60 2.41
CA MET A 235 5.71 7.47 2.59
C MET A 235 6.17 8.08 1.25
N HIS A 236 6.10 7.32 0.16
CA HIS A 236 6.42 7.82 -1.18
C HIS A 236 5.44 8.91 -1.64
N LEU A 237 4.13 8.71 -1.44
CA LEU A 237 3.12 9.72 -1.68
C LEU A 237 3.34 10.94 -0.78
N SER A 238 3.64 10.73 0.50
CA SER A 238 3.93 11.81 1.47
C SER A 238 5.04 12.75 1.00
N LYS A 239 6.09 12.23 0.35
CA LYS A 239 7.22 13.01 -0.17
C LYS A 239 6.93 13.75 -1.49
N THR A 240 5.86 13.36 -2.20
CA THR A 240 5.61 13.83 -3.57
C THR A 240 4.28 14.55 -3.75
N GLU A 241 3.36 14.41 -2.79
CA GLU A 241 2.11 15.16 -2.71
C GLU A 241 2.37 16.66 -2.57
N TRP A 242 1.61 17.44 -3.32
CA TRP A 242 1.33 18.83 -3.03
C TRP A 242 -0.14 18.98 -2.66
N HIS A 243 -0.39 19.54 -1.47
CA HIS A 243 -1.72 19.79 -0.95
C HIS A 243 -1.83 21.27 -0.56
N SER A 244 -2.93 21.90 -0.94
CA SER A 244 -3.25 23.27 -0.58
C SER A 244 -4.68 23.34 -0.07
N SER A 245 -4.85 23.94 1.12
CA SER A 245 -6.15 24.19 1.74
C SER A 245 -6.01 25.36 2.73
N PRO A 246 -6.91 26.36 2.70
CA PRO A 246 -6.89 27.51 3.62
C PRO A 246 -7.01 27.11 5.10
N GLU A 247 -7.66 25.99 5.40
CA GLU A 247 -8.03 25.60 6.77
C GLU A 247 -7.47 24.23 7.20
N GLN A 248 -6.99 23.42 6.25
CA GLN A 248 -6.72 21.99 6.49
C GLN A 248 -5.41 21.49 5.88
N GLU A 249 -4.41 22.36 5.69
CA GLU A 249 -3.18 22.02 4.97
C GLU A 249 -2.49 20.73 5.50
N ASN A 250 -2.51 20.51 6.82
CA ASN A 250 -1.94 19.31 7.46
C ASN A 250 -2.96 18.44 8.23
N ARG A 251 -4.26 18.76 8.14
CA ARG A 251 -5.27 17.96 8.84
C ARG A 251 -5.44 16.63 8.11
N ASP A 252 -5.41 15.53 8.88
CA ASP A 252 -5.65 14.17 8.40
C ASP A 252 -4.80 13.75 7.18
N ARG A 253 -3.56 14.24 7.10
CA ARG A 253 -2.61 13.92 6.01
C ARG A 253 -2.53 12.42 5.71
N ILE A 254 -2.44 11.56 6.74
CA ILE A 254 -2.38 10.11 6.53
C ILE A 254 -3.67 9.58 5.89
N THR A 255 -4.85 10.05 6.31
CA THR A 255 -6.12 9.67 5.67
C THR A 255 -6.13 10.07 4.21
N ARG A 256 -5.71 11.30 3.89
CA ARG A 256 -5.62 11.81 2.51
C ARG A 256 -4.65 11.01 1.65
N LEU A 257 -3.46 10.69 2.18
CA LEU A 257 -2.49 9.88 1.45
C LEU A 257 -3.02 8.47 1.13
N ASN A 258 -3.78 7.88 2.05
CA ASN A 258 -4.42 6.59 1.83
C ASN A 258 -5.65 6.67 0.91
N SER A 259 -6.36 7.80 0.86
CA SER A 259 -7.48 7.98 -0.07
C SER A 259 -7.01 7.89 -1.53
N HIS A 260 -5.79 8.37 -1.83
CA HIS A 260 -5.19 8.25 -3.16
C HIS A 260 -5.13 6.80 -3.66
N ILE A 261 -4.85 5.82 -2.79
CA ILE A 261 -4.79 4.39 -3.16
C ILE A 261 -6.15 3.90 -3.67
N LEU A 262 -7.23 4.27 -2.95
CA LEU A 262 -8.61 3.89 -3.28
C LEU A 262 -9.16 4.65 -4.49
N GLU A 263 -8.92 5.97 -4.55
CA GLU A 263 -9.33 6.83 -5.66
C GLU A 263 -8.68 6.42 -6.98
N GLN A 264 -7.45 5.92 -6.90
CA GLN A 264 -6.64 5.56 -8.07
C GLN A 264 -6.68 4.07 -8.36
N ARG A 265 -7.41 3.32 -7.52
CA ARG A 265 -7.63 1.88 -7.66
C ARG A 265 -6.30 1.13 -7.84
N SER A 266 -5.27 1.56 -7.11
CA SER A 266 -3.93 0.99 -7.25
C SER A 266 -3.22 1.01 -5.90
N LEU A 267 -2.67 -0.14 -5.51
CA LEU A 267 -1.79 -0.27 -4.33
C LEU A 267 -0.45 0.47 -4.50
N TYR A 268 -0.14 0.96 -5.70
CA TYR A 268 1.00 1.84 -5.94
C TYR A 268 0.67 2.84 -7.07
N PRO A 269 0.03 3.99 -6.75
CA PRO A 269 -0.50 4.89 -7.76
C PRO A 269 0.50 5.96 -8.23
N LEU A 270 1.65 6.12 -7.55
CA LEU A 270 2.68 7.10 -7.87
C LEU A 270 3.40 6.76 -9.18
N LEU A 271 3.52 7.73 -10.10
CA LEU A 271 4.36 7.64 -11.29
C LEU A 271 5.20 8.91 -11.52
N PRO A 272 6.48 8.77 -11.92
CA PRO A 272 7.27 7.53 -11.96
C PRO A 272 7.40 6.90 -10.56
N PRO A 273 7.53 5.56 -10.47
CA PRO A 273 7.60 4.90 -9.18
C PRO A 273 8.86 5.32 -8.41
N ALA A 274 8.76 5.46 -7.09
CA ALA A 274 9.89 5.82 -6.23
C ALA A 274 10.84 4.65 -5.96
N ILE A 275 10.43 3.44 -6.33
CA ILE A 275 11.17 2.19 -6.19
C ILE A 275 11.33 1.50 -7.55
N PRO A 276 12.39 0.69 -7.74
CA PRO A 276 12.57 -0.14 -8.93
C PRO A 276 11.35 -1.02 -9.25
N SER A 277 10.62 -0.62 -10.29
CA SER A 277 9.38 -1.27 -10.71
C SER A 277 9.14 -1.12 -12.21
N SER A 278 8.53 -2.15 -12.81
CA SER A 278 7.98 -2.06 -14.17
C SER A 278 6.59 -1.42 -14.12
N ILE A 279 6.38 -0.36 -14.90
CA ILE A 279 5.08 0.30 -15.04
C ILE A 279 4.00 -0.69 -15.48
N GLU A 280 4.34 -1.61 -16.38
CA GLU A 280 3.41 -2.63 -16.88
C GLU A 280 2.97 -3.60 -15.76
N GLU A 281 3.91 -4.05 -14.94
CA GLU A 281 3.61 -4.94 -13.80
C GLU A 281 2.80 -4.24 -12.72
N LEU A 282 3.12 -2.97 -12.40
CA LEU A 282 2.31 -2.16 -11.48
C LEU A 282 0.85 -2.06 -11.94
N MET A 283 0.62 -1.85 -13.24
CA MET A 283 -0.74 -1.78 -13.79
C MET A 283 -1.49 -3.10 -13.72
N LYS A 284 -0.79 -4.23 -13.80
CA LYS A 284 -1.41 -5.57 -13.75
C LYS A 284 -1.66 -6.04 -12.33
N ILE A 285 -0.66 -5.90 -11.45
CA ILE A 285 -0.63 -6.52 -10.12
C ILE A 285 -1.22 -5.60 -9.05
N CYS A 286 -0.94 -4.29 -9.10
CA CYS A 286 -1.40 -3.37 -8.05
C CYS A 286 -2.86 -2.91 -8.24
N ASN A 287 -3.50 -3.23 -9.37
CA ASN A 287 -4.83 -2.75 -9.71
C ASN A 287 -5.93 -3.34 -8.79
N LEU A 288 -6.67 -2.46 -8.12
CA LEU A 288 -7.83 -2.79 -7.30
C LEU A 288 -9.10 -2.83 -8.17
N ARG A 289 -9.80 -3.97 -8.17
CA ARG A 289 -11.07 -4.13 -8.91
C ARG A 289 -12.27 -3.59 -8.13
N ALA A 290 -12.23 -3.75 -6.81
CA ALA A 290 -13.15 -3.18 -5.83
C ALA A 290 -12.32 -2.56 -4.70
N ALA A 291 -12.94 -1.74 -3.84
CA ALA A 291 -12.24 -1.32 -2.63
C ALA A 291 -12.15 -2.50 -1.67
N PRO A 292 -10.93 -2.92 -1.26
CA PRO A 292 -10.76 -3.91 -0.20
C PRO A 292 -11.46 -3.44 1.07
N HIS A 293 -11.89 -4.40 1.89
CA HIS A 293 -12.48 -4.06 3.19
C HIS A 293 -11.43 -3.45 4.08
N VAL A 294 -10.20 -3.99 4.10
CA VAL A 294 -9.06 -3.53 4.93
C VAL A 294 -7.83 -3.31 4.04
N ILE A 295 -7.07 -2.23 4.27
CA ILE A 295 -5.78 -1.96 3.62
C ILE A 295 -4.69 -1.81 4.69
N ILE A 296 -3.65 -2.64 4.61
CA ILE A 296 -2.50 -2.59 5.52
C ILE A 296 -1.26 -2.13 4.74
N ASN A 297 -0.78 -0.94 5.07
CA ASN A 297 0.44 -0.38 4.50
C ASN A 297 1.54 -0.44 5.56
N SER A 298 2.61 -1.19 5.29
CA SER A 298 3.83 -1.01 6.08
C SER A 298 4.42 0.37 5.78
N SER A 299 4.80 1.11 6.83
CA SER A 299 5.47 2.39 6.68
C SER A 299 6.46 2.70 7.80
N VAL A 300 7.52 3.46 7.48
CA VAL A 300 8.35 4.14 8.50
C VAL A 300 7.62 5.30 9.20
N LEU A 301 6.44 5.71 8.71
CA LEU A 301 5.60 6.71 9.37
C LEU A 301 4.96 6.13 10.63
N ALA A 302 4.60 7.01 11.57
CA ALA A 302 3.95 6.60 12.82
C ALA A 302 2.69 5.77 12.57
N ALA A 303 2.52 4.72 13.36
CA ALA A 303 1.38 3.83 13.23
C ALA A 303 0.06 4.59 13.38
N SER A 304 -0.91 4.28 12.53
CA SER A 304 -2.24 4.90 12.62
C SER A 304 -3.30 4.04 11.94
N ILE A 305 -4.52 4.11 12.48
CA ILE A 305 -5.70 3.44 11.95
C ILE A 305 -6.69 4.54 11.51
N LYS A 306 -7.12 4.50 10.25
CA LYS A 306 -8.08 5.45 9.68
C LYS A 306 -9.25 4.71 9.02
N VAL A 307 -10.46 5.21 9.25
CA VAL A 307 -11.69 4.69 8.64
C VAL A 307 -12.12 5.64 7.52
N GLY A 308 -12.33 5.11 6.32
CA GLY A 308 -12.79 5.84 5.14
C GLY A 308 -14.25 5.52 4.78
N ASN A 309 -14.86 6.32 3.89
CA ASN A 309 -16.27 6.22 3.49
C ASN A 309 -16.65 4.87 2.86
N GLY A 310 -16.98 3.87 3.69
CA GLY A 310 -17.61 2.60 3.30
C GLY A 310 -16.68 1.37 3.27
N SER A 311 -15.36 1.55 3.33
CA SER A 311 -14.37 0.46 3.50
C SER A 311 -13.46 0.84 4.67
N GLU A 312 -13.36 -0.03 5.68
CA GLU A 312 -12.81 0.32 6.99
C GLU A 312 -11.35 -0.15 7.16
N PHE A 313 -10.52 0.74 7.72
CA PHE A 313 -9.19 0.45 8.26
C PHE A 313 -8.06 0.44 7.21
N SER A 314 -7.68 1.65 6.83
CA SER A 314 -6.31 1.91 6.39
C SER A 314 -5.41 1.94 7.63
N THR A 315 -4.53 0.94 7.76
CA THR A 315 -3.54 0.90 8.83
C THR A 315 -2.15 1.15 8.24
N SER A 316 -1.50 2.22 8.67
CA SER A 316 -0.06 2.33 8.57
C SER A 316 0.52 1.53 9.72
N LEU A 317 1.15 0.39 9.45
CA LEU A 317 1.94 -0.33 10.46
C LEU A 317 3.31 0.35 10.54
N ALA A 318 3.73 0.72 11.75
CA ALA A 318 5.11 1.15 11.95
C ALA A 318 6.05 -0.02 11.65
N GLN A 319 7.14 0.27 10.93
CA GLN A 319 8.19 -0.69 10.61
C GLN A 319 9.13 -0.97 11.78
N ASN A 320 8.57 -1.35 12.93
CA ASN A 320 9.36 -1.65 14.12
C ASN A 320 8.65 -2.63 15.06
N ALA A 321 8.50 -3.89 14.65
CA ALA A 321 8.01 -4.94 15.54
C ALA A 321 8.91 -5.22 16.76
N SER A 322 10.01 -4.49 16.97
CA SER A 322 10.77 -4.57 18.23
C SER A 322 10.02 -3.99 19.43
N ASP A 323 9.01 -3.15 19.19
CA ASP A 323 8.03 -2.74 20.19
C ASP A 323 6.72 -3.46 19.91
N LEU A 324 6.28 -4.32 20.84
CA LEU A 324 5.01 -5.06 20.69
C LEU A 324 3.80 -4.13 20.59
N SER A 325 3.90 -2.88 21.07
CA SER A 325 2.85 -1.87 20.92
C SER A 325 2.67 -1.38 19.48
N ASP A 326 3.66 -1.59 18.61
CA ASP A 326 3.59 -1.29 17.17
C ASP A 326 2.89 -2.41 16.37
N CYS A 327 2.68 -3.59 16.97
CA CYS A 327 1.90 -4.66 16.34
C CYS A 327 0.41 -4.30 16.36
N SER A 328 -0.25 -4.36 15.20
CA SER A 328 -1.68 -4.09 15.14
C SER A 328 -2.49 -5.38 15.29
N MET A 329 -3.43 -5.33 16.23
CA MET A 329 -4.39 -6.39 16.47
C MET A 329 -5.76 -5.94 15.97
N PHE A 330 -6.33 -6.69 15.03
CA PHE A 330 -7.68 -6.45 14.54
C PHE A 330 -8.63 -7.53 15.03
N GLU A 331 -9.78 -7.09 15.51
CA GLU A 331 -10.93 -7.93 15.75
C GLU A 331 -12.10 -7.37 14.96
N ILE A 332 -12.54 -8.13 13.94
CA ILE A 332 -13.70 -7.78 13.14
C ILE A 332 -14.88 -8.57 13.72
N VAL A 333 -15.68 -7.85 14.50
CA VAL A 333 -16.93 -8.35 15.09
C VAL A 333 -18.04 -8.09 14.07
N LYS A 334 -18.47 -9.12 13.36
CA LYS A 334 -19.70 -9.07 12.56
C LYS A 334 -20.87 -9.31 13.54
N LEU A 335 -21.66 -8.27 13.82
CA LEU A 335 -22.84 -8.34 14.68
C LEU A 335 -24.04 -8.99 13.99
#